data_AF-A0A1M5L482-F1
#
_entry.id   AF-A0A1M5L482-F1
#
_cell.length_a   1.000
_cell.length_b   1.000
_cell.length_c   1.000
_cell.angle_alpha   90.00
_cell.angle_beta   90.00
_cell.angle_gamma   90.00
#
_symmetry.space_group_name_H-M   'P 1'
#
loop_
_entity.id
_entity.type
_entity.pdbx_description
1 polymer ?
#
loop_
_entity_poly.entity_id
_entity_poly.type
_entity_poly.pdbx_seq_one_letter_code
_entity_poly.pdbx_strand_id
1 'polypeptide(L)' 'MPKYNRQFDLNQDELSLIETALRERSARLVDAKAVAEHGNVSQAHIEDTIRAGEELLGRLHNQKVFYRPKKQVYIGG' A
#
# COMPACT_ATOMS: atom_id res chain seq x y z
N MET A 1 4.40 28.33 11.14
CA MET A 1 3.92 27.29 10.20
C MET A 1 4.16 25.92 10.84
N PRO A 2 3.18 25.00 10.82
CA PRO A 2 3.38 23.67 11.39
C PRO A 2 4.45 22.93 10.58
N LYS A 3 5.47 22.40 11.26
CA LYS A 3 6.59 21.69 10.65
C LYS A 3 6.14 20.26 10.32
N TYR A 4 6.29 19.84 9.06
CA TYR A 4 5.94 18.49 8.66
C TYR A 4 6.75 17.45 9.42
N ASN A 5 6.08 16.40 9.88
CA ASN A 5 6.74 15.26 10.50
C ASN A 5 7.46 14.44 9.43
N ARG A 6 8.76 14.21 9.63
CA ARG A 6 9.64 13.49 8.69
C ARG A 6 9.90 12.06 9.13
N GLN A 7 9.48 11.70 10.34
CA GLN A 7 9.70 10.39 10.92
C GLN A 7 8.36 9.82 11.36
N PHE A 8 8.04 8.66 10.84
CA PHE A 8 6.93 7.84 11.26
C PHE A 8 7.53 6.57 11.84
N ASP A 9 7.27 6.33 13.11
CA ASP A 9 7.65 5.08 13.76
C ASP A 9 6.44 4.16 13.64
N LEU A 10 6.55 3.15 12.77
CA LEU A 10 5.48 2.18 12.49
C LEU A 10 5.98 0.81 12.90
N ASN A 11 5.21 0.12 13.74
CA ASN A 11 5.50 -1.27 14.06
C ASN A 11 5.03 -2.21 12.93
N GLN A 12 5.43 -3.48 13.00
CA GLN A 12 5.11 -4.47 11.96
C GLN A 12 3.60 -4.69 11.77
N ASP A 13 2.82 -4.63 12.84
CA ASP A 13 1.37 -4.87 12.81
C ASP A 13 0.66 -3.67 12.18
N GLU A 14 1.06 -2.46 12.53
CA GLU A 14 0.58 -1.20 11.92
C GLU A 14 0.89 -1.14 10.44
N LEU A 15 2.10 -1.54 10.04
CA LEU A 15 2.49 -1.62 8.64
C LEU A 15 1.63 -2.65 7.88
N SER A 16 1.39 -3.81 8.48
CA SER A 16 0.56 -4.86 7.89
C SER A 16 -0.91 -4.43 7.75
N LEU A 17 -1.43 -3.68 8.73
CA LEU A 17 -2.77 -3.09 8.68
C LEU A 17 -2.88 -2.08 7.53
N ILE A 18 -1.90 -1.18 7.39
CA ILE A 18 -1.87 -0.19 6.31
C ILE A 18 -1.80 -0.89 4.94
N GLU A 19 -0.96 -1.92 4.81
CA GLU A 19 -0.86 -2.68 3.56
C GLU A 19 -2.18 -3.38 3.21
N THR A 20 -2.85 -3.97 4.20
CA THR A 20 -4.13 -4.64 4.01
C THR A 20 -5.20 -3.64 3.57
N ALA A 21 -5.31 -2.51 4.27
CA ALA A 21 -6.27 -1.47 3.94
C ALA A 21 -6.03 -0.87 2.54
N LEU A 22 -4.77 -0.69 2.14
CA LEU A 22 -4.42 -0.21 0.80
C LEU A 22 -4.82 -1.24 -0.28
N ARG A 23 -4.57 -2.53 -0.05
CA ARG A 23 -4.97 -3.60 -0.98
C ARG A 23 -6.48 -3.69 -1.13
N GLU A 24 -7.23 -3.64 -0.03
CA GLU A 24 -8.70 -3.64 -0.05
C GLU A 24 -9.27 -2.41 -0.76
N ARG A 25 -8.65 -1.25 -0.57
CA ARG A 25 -9.04 -0.03 -1.29
C ARG A 25 -8.81 -0.17 -2.79
N SER A 26 -7.65 -0.69 -3.20
CA SER A 26 -7.37 -0.91 -4.62
C SER A 26 -8.33 -1.93 -5.24
N ALA A 27 -8.63 -3.03 -4.54
CA ALA A 27 -9.62 -4.02 -5.00
C ALA A 27 -10.99 -3.39 -5.24
N ARG A 28 -11.50 -2.61 -4.27
CA ARG A 28 -12.77 -1.88 -4.41
C ARG A 28 -12.77 -0.90 -5.59
N LEU A 29 -11.65 -0.24 -5.86
CA LEU A 29 -11.52 0.69 -6.99
C LEU A 29 -11.50 -0.04 -8.33
N VAL A 30 -10.91 -1.24 -8.40
CA VAL A 30 -10.95 -2.10 -9.59
C VAL A 30 -12.38 -2.56 -9.86
N ASP A 31 -13.10 -3.01 -8.84
CA ASP A 31 -14.52 -3.40 -8.96
C ASP A 31 -15.37 -2.21 -9.40
N ALA A 32 -15.15 -1.02 -8.82
CA ALA A 32 -15.83 0.21 -9.20
C ALA A 32 -15.52 0.62 -10.64
N LYS A 33 -14.28 0.42 -11.13
CA LYS A 33 -13.90 0.65 -12.53
C LYS A 33 -14.69 -0.27 -13.47
N ALA A 34 -14.81 -1.56 -13.13
CA ALA A 34 -15.56 -2.54 -13.92
C ALA A 34 -17.06 -2.19 -14.01
N VAL A 35 -17.66 -1.73 -12.92
CA VAL A 35 -19.07 -1.27 -12.91
C VAL A 35 -19.24 0.06 -13.65
N ALA A 36 -18.23 0.95 -13.61
CA ALA A 36 -18.26 2.26 -14.24
C ALA A 36 -18.02 2.25 -15.76
N GLU A 37 -17.71 1.11 -16.40
CA GLU A 37 -17.60 1.02 -17.87
C GLU A 37 -18.87 1.46 -18.63
N HIS A 38 -20.01 1.58 -17.93
CA HIS A 38 -21.27 2.08 -18.49
C HIS A 38 -21.58 3.56 -18.19
N GLY A 39 -20.72 4.31 -17.51
CA GLY A 39 -21.01 5.68 -17.07
C GLY A 39 -19.84 6.66 -17.22
N ASN A 40 -20.17 7.94 -17.36
CA ASN A 40 -19.26 9.09 -17.52
C ASN A 40 -18.47 9.44 -16.23
N VAL A 41 -18.16 8.43 -15.40
CA VAL A 41 -17.31 8.59 -14.22
C VAL A 41 -15.87 8.57 -14.68
N SER A 42 -15.08 9.55 -14.28
CA SER A 42 -13.69 9.74 -14.74
C SER A 42 -12.80 8.53 -14.37
N GLN A 43 -12.77 7.54 -15.27
CA GLN A 43 -11.97 6.31 -15.15
C GLN A 43 -10.48 6.64 -14.93
N ALA A 44 -10.01 7.75 -15.49
CA ALA A 44 -8.67 8.26 -15.30
C ALA A 44 -8.32 8.51 -13.82
N HIS A 45 -9.23 9.13 -13.05
CA HIS A 45 -8.99 9.37 -11.62
C HIS A 45 -8.94 8.10 -10.79
N ILE A 46 -9.73 7.08 -11.16
CA ILE A 46 -9.70 5.77 -10.48
C ILE A 46 -8.35 5.10 -10.73
N GLU A 47 -7.88 5.11 -11.98
CA GLU A 47 -6.61 4.52 -12.37
C GLU A 47 -5.41 5.21 -11.72
N ASP A 48 -5.40 6.53 -11.67
CA ASP A 48 -4.35 7.29 -10.99
C ASP A 48 -4.34 6.99 -9.47
N THR A 49 -5.51 6.79 -8.87
CA THR A 49 -5.62 6.43 -7.44
C THR A 49 -5.08 5.03 -7.17
N ILE A 50 -5.37 4.07 -8.06
CA ILE A 50 -4.83 2.70 -7.96
C ILE A 50 -3.30 2.73 -8.06
N ARG A 51 -2.76 3.42 -9.08
CA ARG A 51 -1.31 3.55 -9.29
C ARG A 51 -0.61 4.18 -8.09
N ALA A 52 -1.17 5.26 -7.53
CA ALA A 52 -0.62 5.89 -6.33
C ALA A 52 -0.63 4.96 -5.11
N GLY A 53 -1.64 4.10 -4.99
CA GLY A 53 -1.73 3.07 -3.94
C GLY A 53 -0.65 2.00 -4.09
N GLU A 54 -0.41 1.52 -5.30
CA GLU A 54 0.64 0.53 -5.60
C GLU A 54 2.04 1.09 -5.37
N GLU A 55 2.30 2.34 -5.75
CA GLU A 55 3.57 3.02 -5.47
C GLU A 55 3.80 3.18 -3.96
N LEU A 56 2.76 3.49 -3.19
CA LEU A 56 2.86 3.56 -1.74
C LEU A 56 3.16 2.18 -1.13
N LEU A 57 2.47 1.14 -1.57
CA LEU A 57 2.74 -0.25 -1.14
C LEU A 57 4.18 -0.66 -1.45
N GLY A 58 4.70 -0.32 -2.63
CA GLY A 58 6.09 -0.58 -3.00
C GLY A 58 7.09 0.15 -2.08
N ARG A 59 6.83 1.42 -1.75
CA ARG A 59 7.67 2.17 -0.80
C ARG A 59 7.61 1.61 0.62
N LEU A 60 6.44 1.18 1.10
CA LEU A 60 6.27 0.54 2.41
C LEU A 60 7.00 -0.80 2.45
N HIS A 61 6.88 -1.61 1.40
CA HIS A 61 7.58 -2.88 1.27
C HIS A 61 9.10 -2.70 1.26
N ASN A 62 9.61 -1.68 0.57
CA ASN A 62 11.05 -1.37 0.49
C ASN A 62 11.63 -0.78 1.79
N GLN A 63 10.78 -0.34 2.72
CA GLN A 63 11.20 0.11 4.05
C GLN A 63 11.29 -1.03 5.08
N LYS A 64 10.78 -2.23 4.76
CA LYS A 64 10.89 -3.39 5.66
C LYS A 64 12.37 -3.77 5.80
N VAL A 65 12.99 -3.37 6.90
CA VAL A 65 14.24 -3.96 7.34
C VAL A 65 13.91 -5.40 7.74
N PHE A 66 14.12 -6.34 6.82
CA PHE A 66 13.88 -7.76 7.09
C PHE A 66 14.74 -8.21 8.28
N TYR A 67 14.09 -8.49 9.42
CA TYR A 67 14.77 -9.06 10.58
C TYR A 67 15.37 -10.41 10.18
N ARG A 68 16.70 -10.49 10.16
CA ARG A 68 17.44 -11.73 9.92
C ARG A 68 17.92 -12.28 11.26
N PRO A 69 17.44 -13.45 11.72
CA PRO A 69 17.97 -14.10 12.90
C PRO A 69 19.46 -14.42 12.69
N LYS A 70 20.34 -13.87 13.53
CA LYS A 70 21.80 -14.10 13.41
C LYS A 70 22.24 -15.52 13.84
N LYS A 71 21.40 -16.25 14.59
CA LYS A 71 21.75 -17.53 15.25
C LYS A 71 20.94 -18.74 14.77
N GLN A 72 20.11 -18.59 13.74
CA GLN A 72 19.29 -19.68 13.22
C GLN A 72 19.36 -19.74 11.70
N VAL A 73 19.19 -20.95 11.15
CA VAL A 73 19.17 -21.18 9.71
C VAL A 73 17.95 -20.46 9.12
N TYR A 74 18.21 -19.57 8.17
CA TYR A 74 17.16 -18.85 7.45
C TYR A 74 16.46 -19.81 6.48
N ILE A 75 15.15 -20.01 6.65
CA ILE A 75 14.30 -20.71 5.69
C ILE A 75 13.42 -19.63 5.04
N GLY A 76 13.76 -19.24 3.81
CA GLY A 76 12.99 -18.30 3.00
C GLY A 76 12.21 -19.06 1.92
N GLY A 77 10.92 -18.72 1.77
CA GLY A 77 10.06 -19.10 0.66
C GLY A 77 9.71 -17.89 -0.19
#